data_AF-A0A5J4PWT4-F1
#
_entry.id   AF-A0A5J4PWT4-F1
#
_cell.length_a   1.000
_cell.length_b   1.000
_cell.length_c   1.000
_cell.angle_alpha   90.00
_cell.angle_beta   90.00
_cell.angle_gamma   90.00
#
_symmetry.space_group_name_H-M   'P 1'
#
loop_
_entity.id
_entity.type
_entity.pdbx_description
1 polymer ?
#
loop_
_entity_poly.entity_id
_entity_poly.type
_entity_poly.pdbx_seq_one_letter_code
_entity_poly.pdbx_strand_id
1 'polypeptide(L)'
;EFESNSQSDSKQTDEQKKDGVQPQSSDNHNTSYIMRNMMAQASKSFLLARAHTLRVFQLLTRRTVDIDKIMFHSCKAATNTKIAEDLYKQLSDTYPDNPNILRQFSALVRDIHGDKKLAEDILAEAEQVEEEQAKIAARLLKQRMD
;
A
#
# COMPACT_ATOMS: atom_id res chain seq x y z
N GLU A 1 -11.79 50.06 -13.50
CA GLU A 1 -11.35 50.96 -12.43
C GLU A 1 -10.34 50.22 -11.58
N PHE A 2 -9.14 50.78 -11.48
CA PHE A 2 -8.08 50.40 -10.56
C PHE A 2 -8.49 50.81 -9.15
N GLU A 3 -8.14 50.03 -8.13
CA GLU A 3 -7.49 50.57 -6.93
C GLU A 3 -6.86 49.45 -6.08
N SER A 4 -5.57 49.65 -5.84
CA SER A 4 -4.71 48.91 -4.94
C SER A 4 -4.99 49.30 -3.49
N ASN A 5 -4.85 48.39 -2.51
CA ASN A 5 -4.23 48.80 -1.25
C ASN A 5 -3.61 47.62 -0.48
N SER A 6 -2.32 47.77 -0.21
CA SER A 6 -1.47 46.97 0.65
C SER A 6 -1.60 47.42 2.11
N GLN A 7 -1.63 46.47 3.07
CA GLN A 7 -1.26 46.80 4.44
C GLN A 7 -0.64 45.61 5.18
N SER A 8 0.63 45.79 5.50
CA SER A 8 1.44 45.00 6.42
C SER A 8 0.99 45.27 7.85
N ASP A 9 0.96 44.25 8.71
CA ASP A 9 1.02 44.47 10.16
C ASP A 9 1.77 43.33 10.85
N SER A 10 2.91 43.68 11.44
CA SER A 10 3.78 42.85 12.24
C SER A 10 3.51 43.15 13.71
N LYS A 11 3.19 42.12 14.51
CA LYS A 11 3.37 42.15 15.97
C LYS A 11 3.89 40.83 16.49
N GLN A 12 5.06 40.95 17.11
CA GLN A 12 5.80 39.96 17.88
C GLN A 12 5.56 40.26 19.38
N THR A 13 5.34 39.23 20.20
CA THR A 13 5.40 39.15 21.69
C THR A 13 4.61 37.89 22.08
N ASP A 14 4.95 37.05 23.04
CA ASP A 14 6.08 36.96 23.96
C ASP A 14 6.13 35.50 24.47
N GLU A 15 7.26 35.14 25.06
CA GLU A 15 7.64 33.82 25.53
C GLU A 15 6.74 33.26 26.65
N GLN A 16 6.40 31.96 26.60
CA GLN A 16 6.19 31.16 27.81
C GLN A 16 6.84 29.78 27.67
N LYS A 17 8.00 29.68 28.32
CA LYS A 17 8.75 28.48 28.65
C LYS A 17 8.00 27.68 29.73
N LYS A 18 7.71 26.40 29.48
CA LYS A 18 7.52 25.36 30.51
C LYS A 18 8.09 24.02 30.06
N ASP A 19 9.22 23.69 30.65
CA ASP A 19 9.56 22.41 31.29
C ASP A 19 9.09 21.09 30.65
N GLY A 20 10.09 20.37 30.11
CA GLY A 20 10.31 18.93 30.31
C GLY A 20 9.15 17.96 30.08
N VAL A 21 9.08 17.37 28.88
CA VAL A 21 8.41 16.08 28.66
C VAL A 21 9.29 15.20 27.76
N GLN A 22 9.40 13.95 28.20
CA GLN A 22 10.22 12.83 27.70
C GLN A 22 10.19 12.61 26.18
N PRO A 23 11.22 11.96 25.58
CA PRO A 23 11.17 11.55 24.19
C PRO A 23 10.13 10.43 24.04
N GLN A 24 8.90 10.80 23.67
CA GLN A 24 7.80 9.87 23.51
C GLN A 24 7.90 9.11 22.19
N SER A 25 7.78 7.79 22.31
CA SER A 25 7.63 6.74 21.30
C SER A 25 6.39 6.88 20.37
N SER A 26 6.03 8.11 19.98
CA SER A 26 4.83 8.48 19.21
C SER A 26 4.86 7.96 17.76
N ASP A 27 6.04 7.93 17.16
CA ASP A 27 6.18 7.70 15.72
C ASP A 27 5.83 6.27 15.30
N ASN A 28 6.12 5.28 16.15
CA ASN A 28 5.84 3.87 15.85
C ASN A 28 4.34 3.54 15.77
N HIS A 29 3.51 4.18 16.60
CA HIS A 29 2.06 3.96 16.56
C HIS A 29 1.43 4.53 15.28
N ASN A 30 1.92 5.70 14.85
CA ASN A 30 1.45 6.35 13.63
C ASN A 30 1.88 5.55 12.38
N THR A 31 3.13 5.11 12.32
CA THR A 31 3.66 4.29 11.22
C THR A 31 2.90 2.97 11.07
N SER A 32 2.65 2.25 12.17
CA SER A 32 1.86 1.01 12.14
C SER A 32 0.40 1.22 11.69
N TYR A 33 -0.21 2.34 12.08
CA TYR A 33 -1.56 2.71 11.64
C TYR A 33 -1.59 3.03 10.13
N ILE A 34 -0.64 3.84 9.65
CA ILE A 34 -0.50 4.20 8.23
C ILE A 34 -0.32 2.94 7.39
N MET A 35 0.59 2.04 7.79
CA MET A 35 0.81 0.76 7.11
C MET A 35 -0.47 -0.05 6.98
N ARG A 36 -1.21 -0.24 8.09
CA ARG A 36 -2.46 -1.01 8.09
C ARG A 36 -3.52 -0.39 7.20
N ASN A 37 -3.63 0.94 7.22
CA ASN A 37 -4.57 1.66 6.36
C ASN A 37 -4.20 1.51 4.88
N MET A 38 -2.92 1.69 4.53
CA MET A 38 -2.44 1.48 3.16
C MET A 38 -2.66 0.03 2.69
N MET A 39 -2.36 -0.97 3.54
CA MET A 39 -2.61 -2.38 3.24
C MET A 39 -4.09 -2.67 3.00
N ALA A 40 -4.98 -2.09 3.80
CA ALA A 40 -6.42 -2.23 3.63
C ALA A 40 -6.90 -1.58 2.32
N GLN A 41 -6.38 -0.41 1.98
CA GLN A 41 -6.69 0.28 0.72
C GLN A 41 -6.17 -0.49 -0.50
N ALA A 42 -4.93 -1.00 -0.46
CA ALA A 42 -4.35 -1.81 -1.52
C ALA A 42 -5.18 -3.07 -1.77
N SER A 43 -5.51 -3.78 -0.70
CA SER A 43 -6.32 -5.01 -0.75
C SER A 43 -7.73 -4.74 -1.29
N LYS A 44 -8.35 -3.63 -0.87
CA LYS A 44 -9.67 -3.21 -1.39
C LYS A 44 -9.61 -2.93 -2.89
N SER A 45 -8.63 -2.16 -3.35
CA SER A 45 -8.44 -1.84 -4.76
C SER A 45 -8.16 -3.10 -5.57
N PHE A 46 -7.33 -4.02 -5.07
CA PHE A 46 -7.09 -5.31 -5.72
C PHE A 46 -8.38 -6.12 -5.90
N LEU A 47 -9.20 -6.24 -4.85
CA LEU A 47 -10.48 -6.95 -4.94
C LEU A 47 -11.44 -6.29 -5.94
N LEU A 48 -11.49 -4.95 -5.98
CA LEU A 48 -12.29 -4.21 -6.95
C LEU A 48 -11.79 -4.42 -8.38
N ALA A 49 -10.47 -4.42 -8.60
CA ALA A 49 -9.88 -4.72 -9.89
C ALA A 49 -10.31 -6.10 -10.37
N ARG A 50 -10.18 -7.12 -9.51
CA ARG A 50 -10.56 -8.50 -9.83
C ARG A 50 -12.06 -8.64 -10.13
N ALA A 51 -12.91 -7.97 -9.34
CA ALA A 51 -14.36 -7.97 -9.56
C ALA A 51 -14.75 -7.34 -10.90
N HIS A 52 -14.14 -6.22 -11.26
CA HIS A 52 -14.38 -5.57 -12.54
C HIS A 52 -13.84 -6.35 -13.73
N THR A 53 -12.64 -6.93 -13.61
CA THR A 53 -12.08 -7.85 -14.61
C THR A 53 -13.00 -9.05 -14.84
N LEU A 54 -13.48 -9.70 -13.77
CA LEU A 54 -14.46 -10.78 -13.90
C LEU A 54 -15.75 -10.31 -14.59
N ARG A 55 -16.21 -9.10 -14.28
CA ARG A 55 -17.41 -8.54 -14.89
C ARG A 55 -17.25 -8.30 -16.39
N VAL A 56 -16.08 -7.86 -16.83
CA VAL A 56 -15.75 -7.73 -18.27
C VAL A 56 -15.90 -9.07 -18.96
N PHE A 57 -15.30 -10.14 -18.43
CA PHE A 57 -15.42 -11.47 -19.01
C PHE A 57 -16.87 -11.98 -19.03
N GLN A 58 -17.63 -11.79 -17.95
CA GLN A 58 -19.05 -12.14 -17.90
C GLN A 58 -19.92 -11.39 -18.92
N LEU A 59 -19.53 -10.16 -19.29
CA LEU A 59 -20.24 -9.38 -20.31
C LEU A 59 -19.87 -9.85 -21.72
N LEU A 60 -18.61 -10.20 -21.95
CA LEU A 60 -18.11 -10.72 -23.22
C LEU A 60 -18.71 -12.09 -23.58
N THR A 61 -19.04 -12.92 -22.59
CA THR A 61 -19.63 -14.25 -22.81
C THR A 61 -21.14 -14.22 -23.08
N ARG A 62 -21.78 -13.04 -23.10
CA ARG A 62 -23.22 -12.92 -23.36
C ARG A 62 -23.50 -13.04 -24.86
N ARG A 63 -24.71 -13.51 -25.19
CA ARG A 63 -25.21 -13.55 -26.58
C ARG A 63 -25.19 -12.19 -27.25
N THR A 64 -25.43 -11.12 -26.49
CA THR A 64 -25.37 -9.73 -26.95
C THR A 64 -24.29 -8.99 -26.17
N VAL A 65 -23.34 -8.40 -26.90
CA VAL A 65 -22.20 -7.68 -26.32
C VAL A 65 -22.58 -6.21 -26.10
N ASP A 66 -22.56 -5.77 -24.85
CA ASP A 66 -22.77 -4.37 -24.45
C ASP A 66 -21.40 -3.71 -24.26
N ILE A 67 -20.93 -3.03 -25.31
CA ILE A 67 -19.59 -2.44 -25.37
C ILE A 67 -19.44 -1.34 -24.33
N ASP A 68 -20.46 -0.53 -24.09
CA ASP A 68 -20.40 0.57 -23.13
C ASP A 68 -20.18 0.04 -21.70
N LYS A 69 -20.90 -1.02 -21.31
CA LYS A 69 -20.68 -1.66 -20.01
C LYS A 69 -19.32 -2.33 -19.90
N ILE A 70 -18.85 -2.95 -20.98
CA ILE A 70 -17.51 -3.55 -21.02
C ILE A 70 -16.46 -2.46 -20.79
N MET A 71 -16.53 -1.36 -21.55
CA MET A 71 -15.60 -0.25 -21.42
C MET A 71 -15.62 0.36 -20.01
N PHE A 72 -16.81 0.57 -19.44
CA PHE A 72 -16.95 1.06 -18.08
C PHE A 72 -16.22 0.17 -17.06
N HIS A 73 -16.43 -1.14 -17.12
CA HIS A 73 -15.79 -2.07 -16.19
C HIS A 73 -14.29 -2.26 -16.49
N SER A 74 -13.86 -2.22 -17.75
CA SER A 74 -12.44 -2.26 -18.12
C SER A 74 -11.68 -1.06 -17.56
N CYS A 75 -12.22 0.15 -17.70
CA CYS A 75 -11.62 1.36 -17.12
C CYS A 75 -11.55 1.26 -15.59
N LYS A 76 -12.62 0.81 -14.93
CA LYS A 76 -12.62 0.61 -13.48
C LYS A 76 -11.62 -0.45 -13.02
N ALA A 77 -11.48 -1.55 -13.76
CA ALA A 77 -10.46 -2.56 -13.49
C ALA A 77 -9.06 -1.94 -13.55
N ALA A 78 -8.72 -1.29 -14.67
CA ALA A 78 -7.41 -0.66 -14.88
C ALA A 78 -7.07 0.38 -13.79
N THR A 79 -8.01 1.26 -13.43
CA THR A 79 -7.80 2.26 -12.37
C THR A 79 -7.52 1.60 -11.02
N ASN A 80 -8.31 0.59 -10.64
CA ASN A 80 -8.12 -0.10 -9.36
C ASN A 80 -6.83 -0.93 -9.32
N THR A 81 -6.44 -1.55 -10.45
CA THR A 81 -5.15 -2.23 -10.58
C THR A 81 -4.02 -1.27 -10.32
N LYS A 82 -4.03 -0.09 -10.95
CA LYS A 82 -2.97 0.90 -10.80
C LYS A 82 -2.87 1.39 -9.35
N ILE A 83 -4.01 1.68 -8.70
CA ILE A 83 -4.04 2.09 -7.29
C ILE A 83 -3.46 0.99 -6.39
N ALA A 84 -3.86 -0.27 -6.58
CA ALA A 84 -3.37 -1.37 -5.77
C ALA A 84 -1.86 -1.60 -5.98
N GLU A 85 -1.40 -1.55 -7.23
CA GLU A 85 0.02 -1.68 -7.57
C GLU A 85 0.87 -0.58 -6.93
N ASP A 86 0.46 0.69 -7.05
CA ASP A 86 1.20 1.82 -6.50
C ASP A 86 1.28 1.73 -4.96
N LEU A 87 0.17 1.33 -4.30
CA LEU A 87 0.16 1.14 -2.86
C LEU A 87 1.03 -0.04 -2.42
N TYR A 88 0.99 -1.18 -3.12
CA TYR A 88 1.85 -2.33 -2.78
C TYR A 88 3.33 -2.01 -2.99
N LYS A 89 3.69 -1.31 -4.08
CA LYS A 89 5.07 -0.87 -4.31
C LYS A 89 5.56 0.04 -3.19
N GLN A 90 4.77 1.07 -2.85
CA GLN A 90 5.12 1.98 -1.75
C GLN A 90 5.24 1.23 -0.40
N LEU A 91 4.36 0.26 -0.16
CA LEU A 91 4.39 -0.59 1.02
C LEU A 91 5.64 -1.48 1.07
N SER A 92 6.04 -2.09 -0.04
CA SER A 92 7.28 -2.89 -0.14
C SER A 92 8.53 -2.03 0.09
N ASP A 93 8.57 -0.83 -0.48
CA ASP A 93 9.70 0.10 -0.30
C ASP A 93 9.81 0.60 1.15
N THR A 94 8.68 0.82 1.82
CA THR A 94 8.64 1.35 3.19
C THR A 94 8.82 0.27 4.26
N TYR A 95 8.35 -0.95 3.99
CA TYR A 95 8.33 -2.07 4.94
C TYR A 95 8.88 -3.36 4.31
N PRO A 96 10.18 -3.39 3.92
CA PRO A 96 10.78 -4.52 3.23
C PRO A 96 10.76 -5.80 4.06
N ASP A 97 10.80 -5.68 5.39
CA ASP A 97 10.76 -6.81 6.34
C ASP A 97 9.35 -7.41 6.51
N ASN A 98 8.37 -7.03 5.69
CA ASN A 98 7.03 -7.59 5.80
C ASN A 98 6.68 -8.52 4.63
N PRO A 99 6.85 -9.85 4.80
CA PRO A 99 6.61 -10.83 3.74
C PRO A 99 5.14 -10.90 3.33
N ASN A 100 4.19 -10.49 4.17
CA ASN A 100 2.78 -10.47 3.82
C ASN A 100 2.45 -9.42 2.75
N ILE A 101 3.21 -8.32 2.67
CA ILE A 101 3.06 -7.31 1.59
C ILE A 101 3.41 -7.98 0.25
N LEU A 102 4.56 -8.66 0.19
CA LEU A 102 5.03 -9.35 -1.01
C LEU A 102 4.04 -10.43 -1.47
N ARG A 103 3.46 -11.21 -0.54
CA ARG A 103 2.44 -12.22 -0.88
C ARG A 103 1.17 -11.63 -1.49
N GLN A 104 0.71 -10.49 -0.97
CA GLN A 104 -0.47 -9.84 -1.52
C GLN A 104 -0.15 -9.20 -2.87
N PHE A 105 1.05 -8.65 -3.03
CA PHE A 105 1.50 -8.08 -4.28
C PHE A 105 1.67 -9.15 -5.37
N SER A 106 2.26 -10.31 -5.05
CA SER A 106 2.37 -11.42 -6.00
C SER A 106 1.02 -11.95 -6.44
N ALA A 107 0.02 -11.97 -5.55
CA ALA A 107 -1.35 -12.33 -5.91
C ALA A 107 -1.95 -11.36 -6.93
N LEU A 108 -1.71 -10.04 -6.79
CA LEU A 108 -2.12 -9.05 -7.78
C LEU A 108 -1.42 -9.28 -9.13
N VAL A 109 -0.10 -9.49 -9.13
CA VAL A 109 0.68 -9.72 -10.35
C VAL A 109 0.18 -10.97 -11.08
N ARG A 110 -0.06 -12.07 -10.36
CA ARG A 110 -0.58 -13.31 -10.93
C ARG A 110 -2.01 -13.15 -11.46
N ASP A 111 -2.91 -12.61 -10.64
CA ASP A 111 -4.35 -12.63 -10.93
C ASP A 111 -4.75 -11.54 -11.94
N ILE A 112 -4.04 -10.41 -11.98
CA ILE A 112 -4.39 -9.25 -12.81
C ILE A 112 -3.42 -9.05 -13.97
N HIS A 113 -2.11 -9.08 -13.73
CA HIS A 113 -1.13 -8.93 -14.81
C HIS A 113 -0.94 -10.24 -15.60
N GLY A 114 -1.25 -11.38 -14.98
CA GLY A 114 -1.07 -12.69 -15.60
C GLY A 114 0.38 -13.14 -15.66
N ASP A 115 1.31 -12.39 -15.06
CA ASP A 115 2.73 -12.72 -15.03
C ASP A 115 3.02 -13.69 -13.87
N LYS A 116 2.86 -14.98 -14.16
CA LYS A 116 3.06 -16.05 -13.17
C LYS A 116 4.51 -16.13 -12.71
N LYS A 117 5.47 -15.91 -13.62
CA LYS A 117 6.89 -16.03 -13.30
C LYS A 117 7.29 -14.93 -12.32
N LEU A 118 6.93 -13.69 -12.60
CA LEU A 118 7.20 -12.59 -11.68
C LEU A 118 6.49 -12.80 -10.33
N ALA A 119 5.26 -13.32 -10.33
CA ALA A 119 4.56 -13.63 -9.09
C ALA A 119 5.27 -14.73 -8.26
N GLU A 120 5.82 -15.76 -8.90
CA GLU A 120 6.62 -16.80 -8.26
C GLU A 120 7.93 -16.22 -7.69
N ASP A 121 8.61 -15.35 -8.45
CA ASP A 121 9.82 -14.67 -7.99
C ASP A 121 9.55 -13.81 -6.74
N ILE A 122 8.44 -13.05 -6.71
CA ILE A 122 8.03 -12.26 -5.53
C ILE A 122 7.67 -13.16 -4.34
N LEU A 123 7.07 -14.33 -4.57
CA LEU A 123 6.77 -15.28 -3.49
C LEU A 123 8.05 -15.88 -2.89
N ALA A 124 9.04 -16.22 -3.73
CA ALA A 124 10.33 -16.70 -3.27
C ALA A 124 11.06 -15.63 -2.43
N GLU A 125 10.96 -14.36 -2.82
CA GLU A 125 11.47 -13.25 -2.01
C GLU A 125 10.79 -13.18 -0.64
N ALA A 126 9.46 -13.35 -0.58
CA ALA A 126 8.72 -13.38 0.69
C ALA A 126 9.17 -14.54 1.60
N GLU A 127 9.46 -15.71 1.04
CA GLU A 127 9.98 -16.87 1.78
C GLU A 127 11.38 -16.61 2.32
N GLN A 128 12.25 -15.97 1.52
CA GLN A 128 13.59 -15.61 1.94
C GLN A 128 13.57 -14.63 3.14
N VAL A 129 12.72 -13.61 3.08
CA VAL A 129 12.56 -12.63 4.19
C VAL A 129 12.17 -13.34 5.49
N GLU A 130 11.23 -14.29 5.44
CA GLU A 130 10.83 -15.06 6.63
C GLU A 130 11.94 -15.96 7.16
N GLU A 131 12.68 -16.62 6.26
CA GLU A 131 13.78 -17.50 6.65
C GLU A 131 14.88 -16.70 7.37
N GLU A 132 15.21 -15.50 6.86
CA GLU A 132 16.18 -14.59 7.48
C GLU A 132 15.71 -14.13 8.87
N GLN A 133 14.45 -13.74 9.01
CA GLN A 133 13.86 -13.36 10.29
C GLN A 133 13.88 -14.51 11.31
N ALA A 134 13.54 -15.73 10.88
CA ALA A 134 13.59 -16.92 11.72
C ALA A 134 15.03 -17.22 12.20
N LYS A 135 16.03 -17.09 11.33
CA LYS A 135 17.45 -17.23 11.68
C LYS A 135 17.89 -16.20 12.72
N ILE A 136 17.48 -14.94 12.56
CA ILE A 136 17.79 -13.88 13.53
C ILE A 136 17.14 -14.18 14.88
N ALA A 137 15.85 -14.54 14.90
CA ALA A 137 15.11 -14.88 16.11
C ALA A 137 15.74 -16.06 16.85
N ALA A 138 16.15 -17.11 16.14
CA ALA A 138 16.82 -18.28 16.71
C ALA A 138 18.17 -17.92 17.36
N ARG A 139 18.96 -17.04 16.72
CA ARG A 139 20.24 -16.56 17.28
C ARG A 139 20.04 -15.76 18.56
N LEU A 140 19.05 -14.85 18.57
CA LEU A 140 18.72 -14.04 19.75
C LEU A 140 18.24 -14.91 20.92
N LEU A 141 17.44 -15.94 20.63
CA LEU A 141 16.96 -16.87 21.65
C LEU A 141 18.11 -17.68 22.24
N LYS A 142 19.07 -18.13 21.41
CA LYS A 142 20.27 -18.82 21.88
C LYS A 142 21.10 -17.94 22.82
N GLN A 143 21.35 -16.68 22.44
CA GLN A 143 22.10 -15.72 23.27
C GLN A 143 21.44 -15.39 24.61
N ARG A 144 20.12 -15.56 24.74
CA ARG A 144 19.40 -15.35 26.01
C ARG A 144 19.49 -16.57 26.94
N MET A 145 19.80 -17.75 26.39
CA MET A 145 19.85 -19.02 27.12
C MET A 145 21.26 -19.37 27.61
N ASP A 146 22.29 -18.75 27.01
CA ASP A 146 23.69 -18.79 27.44
C ASP A 146 23.97 -17.71 28.52
#